data_AF-A0A2D6GXJ7-F1
#
_entry.id   AF-A0A2D6GXJ7-F1
#
_cell.length_a   1.000
_cell.length_b   1.000
_cell.length_c   1.000
_cell.angle_alpha   90.00
_cell.angle_beta   90.00
_cell.angle_gamma   90.00
#
_symmetry.space_group_name_H-M   'P 1'
#
loop_
_entity.id
_entity.type
_entity.pdbx_description
1 polymer ?
#
loop_
_entity_poly.entity_id
_entity_poly.type
_entity_poly.pdbx_seq_one_letter_code
_entity_poly.pdbx_strand_id
1 'polypeptide(L)'
;MAKDYVIDGEVKLLYTIGELARAIDKQPVTIRKWEEKGVIPPAKYRDGSNRRLYSAEQISGLRELTKQHIKQGTKTPDEFINGAKALFL
;
A
#
# COMPACT_ATOMS: atom_id res chain seq x y z
N MET A 1 -2.56 8.14 11.51
CA MET A 1 -1.74 9.31 11.18
C MET A 1 -0.33 8.83 10.94
N ALA A 2 0.36 9.44 9.97
CA ALA A 2 1.75 9.13 9.70
C ALA A 2 2.60 9.26 10.96
N LYS A 3 3.65 8.44 11.07
CA LYS A 3 4.62 8.52 12.16
C LYS A 3 6.02 8.47 11.59
N ASP A 4 6.95 9.02 12.34
CA ASP A 4 8.37 8.92 12.04
C ASP A 4 8.86 7.52 12.40
N TYR A 5 9.53 6.88 11.44
CA TYR A 5 10.19 5.60 11.60
C TYR A 5 11.63 5.71 11.16
N VAL A 6 12.55 5.14 11.93
CA VAL A 6 13.94 4.98 11.52
C VAL A 6 14.05 3.75 10.64
N ILE A 7 14.35 3.96 9.36
CA ILE A 7 14.54 2.93 8.35
C ILE A 7 15.95 3.10 7.78
N ASP A 8 16.79 2.08 7.91
CA ASP A 8 18.18 2.10 7.42
C ASP A 8 18.99 3.32 7.89
N GLY A 9 18.71 3.81 9.10
CA GLY A 9 19.38 4.98 9.69
C GLY A 9 18.77 6.33 9.32
N GLU A 10 17.75 6.36 8.46
CA GLU A 10 17.04 7.57 8.06
C GLU A 10 15.65 7.65 8.71
N VAL A 11 15.27 8.85 9.17
CA VAL A 11 13.89 9.10 9.60
C VAL A 11 13.00 9.25 8.38
N LYS A 12 11.98 8.39 8.27
CA LYS A 12 10.95 8.43 7.22
C LYS A 12 9.57 8.55 7.83
N LEU A 13 8.76 9.44 7.27
CA LEU A 13 7.35 9.57 7.63
C LEU A 13 6.53 8.48 6.91
N LEU A 14 6.08 7.48 7.66
CA LEU A 14 5.40 6.30 7.10
C LEU A 14 4.06 6.00 7.79
N TYR A 15 3.30 5.14 7.15
CA TYR A 15 1.94 4.77 7.52
C TYR A 15 1.82 3.26 7.64
N THR A 16 1.04 2.82 8.62
CA THR A 16 0.71 1.41 8.82
C THR A 16 -0.27 0.90 7.74
N ILE A 17 -0.36 -0.42 7.61
CA ILE A 17 -1.36 -1.08 6.74
C ILE A 17 -2.81 -0.65 7.04
N GLY A 18 -3.13 -0.36 8.31
CA GLY A 18 -4.47 0.11 8.71
C GLY A 18 -4.78 1.50 8.16
N GLU A 19 -3.77 2.37 8.11
CA GLU A 19 -3.90 3.73 7.60
C GLU A 19 -3.99 3.74 6.07
N LEU A 20 -3.16 2.94 5.39
CA LEU A 20 -3.30 2.70 3.95
C LEU A 20 -4.71 2.20 3.62
N ALA A 21 -5.16 1.16 4.31
CA ALA A 21 -6.48 0.56 4.05
C ALA A 21 -7.61 1.57 4.22
N ARG A 22 -7.59 2.37 5.29
CA ARG A 22 -8.57 3.45 5.50
C ARG A 22 -8.51 4.51 4.40
N ALA A 23 -7.31 4.89 3.95
CA ALA A 23 -7.13 5.94 2.95
C ALA A 23 -7.68 5.57 1.57
N ILE A 24 -7.76 4.27 1.25
CA ILE A 24 -8.27 3.77 -0.04
C ILE A 24 -9.63 3.06 0.09
N ASP A 25 -10.30 3.21 1.23
CA ASP A 25 -11.58 2.57 1.56
C ASP A 25 -11.56 1.04 1.31
N LYS A 26 -10.59 0.37 1.94
CA LYS A 26 -10.42 -1.08 1.92
C LYS A 26 -10.18 -1.60 3.32
N GLN A 27 -10.27 -2.92 3.45
CA GLN A 27 -9.90 -3.60 4.68
C GLN A 27 -8.41 -3.96 4.67
N PRO A 28 -7.72 -3.97 5.82
CA PRO A 28 -6.31 -4.38 5.90
C PRO A 28 -6.06 -5.78 5.36
N VAL A 29 -7.05 -6.68 5.45
CA VAL A 29 -6.97 -8.03 4.86
C VAL A 29 -6.91 -8.00 3.33
N THR A 30 -7.56 -7.03 2.68
CA THR A 30 -7.51 -6.86 1.22
C THR A 30 -6.10 -6.51 0.77
N ILE A 31 -5.42 -5.60 1.49
CA ILE A 31 -4.04 -5.21 1.19
C ILE A 31 -3.10 -6.42 1.33
N ARG A 32 -3.23 -7.20 2.41
CA ARG A 32 -2.44 -8.43 2.59
C ARG A 32 -2.65 -9.42 1.44
N LYS A 33 -3.91 -9.65 1.05
CA LYS A 33 -4.24 -10.51 -0.09
C LYS A 33 -3.70 -9.97 -1.41
N TRP A 34 -3.65 -8.65 -1.59
CA TRP A 34 -3.05 -8.05 -2.78
C TRP A 34 -1.55 -8.29 -2.84
N GLU A 35 -0.84 -8.13 -1.74
CA GLU A 35 0.60 -8.47 -1.67
C GLU A 35 0.85 -9.96 -1.91
N GLU A 36 0.11 -10.84 -1.23
CA GLU A 36 0.23 -12.30 -1.35
C GLU A 36 -0.03 -12.78 -2.78
N LYS A 37 -0.95 -12.14 -3.50
CA LYS A 37 -1.30 -12.47 -4.90
C LYS A 37 -0.47 -11.71 -5.94
N GLY A 38 0.47 -10.88 -5.53
CA GLY A 38 1.29 -10.06 -6.43
C GLY A 38 0.52 -8.97 -7.19
N VAL A 39 -0.65 -8.59 -6.69
CA VAL A 39 -1.44 -7.46 -7.19
C VAL A 39 -0.74 -6.14 -6.90
N ILE A 40 -0.16 -6.02 -5.71
CA ILE A 40 0.80 -4.97 -5.34
C ILE A 40 2.07 -5.65 -4.83
N PRO A 41 3.26 -5.03 -4.95
CA PRO A 41 4.46 -5.59 -4.33
C PRO A 41 4.39 -5.60 -2.79
N PRO A 42 5.15 -6.47 -2.10
CA PRO A 42 5.26 -6.44 -0.65
C PRO A 42 5.72 -5.07 -0.14
N ALA A 43 5.26 -4.67 1.05
CA ALA A 43 5.71 -3.43 1.68
C ALA A 43 7.26 -3.34 1.74
N LYS A 44 7.81 -2.27 1.16
CA LYS A 44 9.24 -1.96 1.11
C LYS A 44 9.81 -1.66 2.50
N TYR A 45 9.01 -1.02 3.36
CA TYR A 45 9.44 -0.59 4.67
C TYR A 45 8.79 -1.41 5.77
N ARG A 46 9.53 -1.63 6.85
CA ARG A 46 9.05 -2.32 8.05
C ARG A 46 9.56 -1.65 9.32
N ASP A 47 8.73 -1.63 10.36
CA ASP A 47 9.19 -1.18 11.68
C ASP A 47 10.05 -2.26 12.38
N GLY A 48 10.63 -1.92 13.54
CA GLY A 48 11.42 -2.87 14.34
C GLY A 48 10.62 -4.08 14.87
N SER A 49 9.30 -4.07 14.76
CA SER A 49 8.40 -5.21 15.05
C SER A 49 7.95 -5.93 13.77
N ASN A 50 8.62 -5.72 12.64
CA ASN A 50 8.35 -6.32 11.34
C ASN A 50 6.97 -5.96 10.73
N ARG A 51 6.34 -4.87 11.20
CA ARG A 51 5.04 -4.41 10.67
C ARG A 51 5.25 -3.66 9.37
N ARG A 52 4.34 -3.89 8.41
CA ARG A 52 4.35 -3.24 7.09
C ARG A 52 4.12 -1.74 7.20
N LEU A 53 4.97 -0.98 6.54
CA LEU A 53 4.89 0.47 6.44
C LEU A 53 4.87 0.91 4.99
N TYR A 54 4.14 2.00 4.71
CA TYR A 54 3.92 2.56 3.39
C TYR A 54 4.19 4.07 3.40
N SER A 55 4.70 4.61 2.30
CA SER A 55 4.93 6.05 2.18
C SER A 55 3.67 6.82 1.79
N ALA A 56 3.73 8.15 1.88
CA ALA A 56 2.65 9.01 1.41
C ALA A 56 2.40 8.86 -0.10
N GLU A 57 3.45 8.71 -0.90
CA GLU A 57 3.36 8.52 -2.36
C GLU A 57 2.67 7.20 -2.71
N GLN A 58 2.98 6.12 -1.98
CA GLN A 58 2.33 4.83 -2.18
C GLN A 58 0.83 4.92 -1.87
N ILE A 59 0.47 5.57 -0.77
CA ILE A 59 -0.95 5.75 -0.40
C ILE A 59 -1.69 6.60 -1.42
N SER A 60 -1.12 7.74 -1.83
CA SER A 60 -1.78 8.66 -2.76
C SER A 60 -1.96 8.02 -4.13
N GLY A 61 -0.95 7.32 -4.65
CA GLY A 61 -1.00 6.60 -5.90
C GLY A 61 -2.01 5.44 -5.87
N LEU A 62 -2.01 4.62 -4.82
CA LEU A 62 -2.98 3.53 -4.67
C LEU A 62 -4.40 4.05 -4.54
N ARG A 63 -4.61 5.17 -3.86
CA ARG A 63 -5.93 5.81 -3.76
C ARG A 63 -6.46 6.23 -5.13
N GLU A 64 -5.59 6.75 -5.98
CA GLU A 64 -5.98 7.16 -7.33
C GLU A 64 -6.31 5.94 -8.21
N LEU A 65 -5.42 4.93 -8.21
CA LEU A 65 -5.63 3.69 -8.96
C LEU A 65 -6.90 2.94 -8.52
N THR A 66 -7.18 2.90 -7.21
CA THR A 66 -8.38 2.24 -6.69
C THR A 66 -9.66 2.92 -7.14
N LYS A 67 -9.71 4.26 -7.11
CA LYS A 67 -10.87 5.02 -7.60
C LYS A 67 -11.15 4.77 -9.08
N GLN A 68 -10.11 4.64 -9.90
CA GLN A 68 -10.23 4.49 -11.34
C GLN A 68 -10.62 3.06 -11.75
N HIS A 69 -10.07 2.05 -11.08
CA HIS A 69 -10.08 0.68 -11.62
C HIS A 69 -10.74 -0.37 -10.73
N ILE A 70 -10.95 -0.11 -9.43
CA ILE A 70 -11.46 -1.13 -8.51
C ILE A 70 -12.92 -0.90 -8.19
N LYS A 71 -13.79 -1.74 -8.76
CA LYS A 71 -15.20 -1.87 -8.38
C LYS A 71 -15.40 -3.13 -7.54
N GLN A 72 -16.40 -3.10 -6.65
CA GLN A 72 -16.72 -4.28 -5.84
C GLN A 72 -17.20 -5.42 -6.75
N GLY A 73 -16.71 -6.65 -6.51
CA GLY A 73 -17.13 -7.85 -7.25
C GLY A 73 -16.44 -8.08 -8.60
N THR A 74 -15.50 -7.23 -9.01
CA THR A 74 -14.76 -7.42 -10.26
C THR A 74 -13.36 -8.03 -10.01
N LYS A 75 -12.83 -8.73 -11.01
CA LYS A 75 -11.40 -9.08 -11.04
C LYS A 75 -10.58 -7.77 -11.00
N THR A 76 -9.44 -7.81 -10.32
CA THR A 76 -8.46 -6.70 -10.35
C THR A 76 -7.97 -6.48 -11.79
N PRO A 77 -8.15 -5.29 -12.39
CA PRO A 77 -7.69 -5.02 -13.75
C PRO A 77 -6.15 -4.99 -13.85
N ASP A 78 -5.61 -5.33 -15.01
CA ASP A 78 -4.16 -5.34 -15.22
C ASP A 78 -3.57 -3.93 -15.16
N GLU A 79 -4.34 -2.90 -15.53
CA GLU A 79 -3.96 -1.49 -15.40
C GLU A 79 -3.70 -1.12 -13.93
N PHE A 80 -4.54 -1.61 -13.02
CA PHE A 80 -4.33 -1.43 -11.58
C PHE A 80 -3.04 -2.12 -11.14
N ILE A 81 -2.82 -3.37 -11.55
CA ILE A 81 -1.65 -4.15 -11.14
C ILE A 81 -0.36 -3.49 -11.64
N ASN A 82 -0.32 -3.08 -12.91
CA ASN A 82 0.84 -2.45 -13.52
C ASN A 82 1.13 -1.08 -12.89
N GLY A 83 0.10 -0.25 -12.70
CA GLY A 83 0.24 1.03 -12.02
C GLY A 83 0.70 0.87 -10.56
N ALA A 84 0.14 -0.10 -9.84
CA ALA A 84 0.51 -0.36 -8.46
C ALA A 84 1.95 -0.85 -8.33
N LYS A 85 2.45 -1.69 -9.26
CA LYS A 85 3.86 -2.11 -9.26
C LYS A 85 4.81 -0.93 -9.40
N ALA A 86 4.48 0.05 -10.23
CA ALA A 86 5.33 1.23 -10.43
C ALA A 86 5.49 2.11 -9.17
N LEU A 87 4.52 2.09 -8.25
CA LEU A 87 4.57 2.85 -6.99
C LEU A 87 5.50 2.24 -5.93
N PHE A 88 5.93 0.99 -6.13
CA PHE A 88 6.70 0.23 -5.14
C PHE A 88 8.13 -0.09 -5.60
N LEU A 89 8.55 0.41 -6.76
CA LEU A 89 9.93 0.34 -7.24
C LEU A 89 10.84 1.23 -6.37
#